data_AF-A0A9X3RS51-F1
#
_entry.id   AF-A0A9X3RS51-F1
#
_cell.length_a   1.000
_cell.length_b   1.000
_cell.length_c   1.000
_cell.angle_alpha   90.00
_cell.angle_beta   90.00
_cell.angle_gamma   90.00
#
_symmetry.space_group_name_H-M   'P 1'
#
loop_
_entity.id
_entity.type
_entity.pdbx_description
1 polymer ?
#
loop_
_entity_poly.entity_id
_entity_poly.type
_entity_poly.pdbx_seq_one_letter_code
_entity_poly.pdbx_strand_id
1 'polypeptide(L)'
;MRTDFSRGEQVTGLVWLAIGALLSVFLEVIYLTARIPLSNGASVAFPITILLAWWFNSVLTRTARLWSPAPVVGAIPLIVWSLGFFAFLLMVPMTGDMLLANNILSLLLLLAGIGGGVWPFFKQK
;
A
#
# COMPACT_ATOMS: atom_id res chain seq x y z
N MET A 1 23.13 -11.58 5.18
CA MET A 1 22.30 -10.55 5.84
C MET A 1 22.94 -10.23 7.19
N ARG A 2 22.96 -8.97 7.62
CA ARG A 2 23.37 -8.64 9.01
C ARG A 2 22.25 -9.10 9.95
N THR A 3 22.61 -9.73 11.05
CA THR A 3 21.66 -10.27 12.05
C THR A 3 21.68 -9.50 13.36
N ASP A 4 22.59 -8.53 13.50
CA ASP A 4 22.87 -7.84 14.75
C ASP A 4 22.19 -6.47 14.69
N PHE A 5 20.90 -6.44 15.01
CA PHE A 5 20.13 -5.21 15.20
C PHE A 5 19.72 -5.09 16.66
N SER A 6 19.81 -3.89 17.21
CA SER A 6 19.17 -3.60 18.49
C SER A 6 17.65 -3.60 18.33
N ARG A 7 16.93 -3.88 19.43
CA ARG A 7 15.45 -3.80 19.42
C ARG A 7 14.94 -2.42 19.01
N GLY A 8 15.65 -1.35 19.39
CA GLY A 8 15.29 0.03 19.05
C GLY A 8 15.38 0.33 17.55
N GLU A 9 16.44 -0.16 16.88
CA GLU A 9 16.58 -0.03 15.43
C GLU A 9 15.50 -0.80 14.68
N GLN A 10 15.20 -2.02 15.14
CA GLN A 10 14.15 -2.85 14.55
C GLN A 10 12.78 -2.16 14.62
N VAL A 11 12.41 -1.63 15.79
CA VAL A 11 11.15 -0.89 15.97
C VAL A 11 11.13 0.36 15.09
N THR A 12 12.21 1.14 15.08
CA THR A 12 12.29 2.37 14.28
C THR A 12 12.15 2.09 12.78
N GLY A 13 12.81 1.03 12.30
CA GLY A 13 12.68 0.58 10.91
C GLY A 13 11.25 0.19 10.55
N LEU A 14 10.58 -0.59 11.41
CA LEU A 14 9.18 -0.99 11.21
C LEU A 14 8.20 0.19 11.26
N VAL A 15 8.43 1.17 12.15
CA VAL A 15 7.62 2.40 12.22
C VAL A 15 7.73 3.19 10.92
N TRP A 16 8.93 3.37 10.37
CA TRP A 16 9.10 4.05 9.09
C TRP A 16 8.45 3.30 7.93
N LEU A 17 8.51 1.97 7.92
CA LEU A 17 7.81 1.16 6.91
C LEU A 17 6.28 1.29 7.03
N ALA A 18 5.75 1.38 8.25
CA ALA A 18 4.33 1.62 8.50
C ALA A 18 3.90 3.02 8.03
N ILE A 19 4.70 4.06 8.31
CA ILE A 19 4.45 5.42 7.80
C ILE A 19 4.48 5.42 6.27
N GLY A 20 5.48 4.77 5.67
CA GLY A 20 5.58 4.60 4.22
C GLY A 20 4.36 3.90 3.62
N ALA A 21 3.84 2.87 4.28
CA ALA A 21 2.61 2.18 3.89
C ALA A 21 1.38 3.11 3.92
N LEU A 22 1.24 3.93 4.95
CA LEU A 22 0.15 4.92 5.05
C LEU A 22 0.25 5.99 3.96
N LEU A 23 1.44 6.51 3.70
CA LEU A 23 1.66 7.48 2.61
C LEU A 23 1.39 6.85 1.23
N SER A 24 1.75 5.57 1.05
CA SER A 24 1.46 4.81 -0.18
C SER A 24 -0.05 4.75 -0.43
N VAL A 25 -0.83 4.21 0.53
CA VAL A 25 -2.29 4.06 0.35
C VAL A 25 -2.98 5.41 0.18
N PHE A 26 -2.51 6.45 0.89
CA PHE A 26 -3.04 7.80 0.75
C PHE A 26 -2.92 8.32 -0.68
N LEU A 27 -1.72 8.25 -1.28
CA LEU A 27 -1.50 8.69 -2.66
C LEU A 27 -2.23 7.78 -3.65
N GLU A 28 -2.25 6.48 -3.40
CA GLU A 28 -2.90 5.51 -4.29
C GLU A 28 -4.40 5.76 -4.41
N VAL A 29 -5.07 6.07 -3.29
CA VAL A 29 -6.49 6.43 -3.24
C VAL A 29 -6.75 7.75 -3.95
N ILE A 30 -5.98 8.80 -3.64
CA ILE A 30 -6.17 10.13 -4.25
C ILE A 30 -6.02 10.10 -5.77
N TYR A 31 -5.03 9.37 -6.27
CA TYR A 31 -4.72 9.30 -7.70
C TYR A 31 -5.36 8.11 -8.42
N LEU A 32 -6.24 7.34 -7.77
CA LEU A 32 -6.84 6.14 -8.35
C LEU A 32 -7.61 6.41 -9.65
N THR A 33 -8.35 7.52 -9.67
CA THR A 33 -9.14 7.94 -10.85
C THR A 33 -8.44 9.01 -11.66
N ALA A 34 -7.13 9.18 -11.49
CA ALA A 34 -6.36 10.17 -12.24
C ALA A 34 -6.55 9.96 -13.75
N ARG A 35 -6.66 11.08 -14.46
CA ARG A 35 -6.80 11.09 -15.92
C ARG A 35 -5.68 11.92 -16.53
N ILE A 36 -5.14 11.44 -17.64
CA ILE A 36 -4.16 12.18 -18.42
C ILE A 36 -4.92 12.99 -19.47
N PRO A 37 -4.75 14.33 -19.53
CA PRO A 37 -5.33 15.15 -20.59
C PRO A 37 -4.58 14.92 -21.91
N LEU A 38 -5.32 14.84 -23.02
CA LEU A 38 -4.78 14.76 -24.37
C LEU A 38 -4.84 16.14 -25.04
N SER A 39 -3.97 16.36 -26.02
CA SER A 39 -3.87 17.63 -26.78
C SER A 39 -5.14 18.00 -27.55
N ASN A 40 -6.02 17.05 -27.81
CA ASN A 40 -7.31 17.25 -28.48
C ASN A 40 -8.47 17.60 -27.51
N GLY A 41 -8.17 17.85 -26.23
CA GLY A 41 -9.19 18.14 -25.20
C GLY A 41 -9.87 16.90 -24.61
N ALA A 42 -9.58 15.70 -25.10
CA ALA A 42 -10.03 14.45 -24.48
C ALA A 42 -9.18 14.11 -23.24
N SER A 43 -9.62 13.13 -22.43
CA SER A 43 -8.81 12.60 -21.32
C SER A 43 -8.94 11.08 -21.21
N VAL A 44 -7.85 10.41 -20.87
CA VAL A 44 -7.79 8.95 -20.68
C VAL A 44 -7.58 8.60 -19.21
N ALA A 45 -8.28 7.57 -18.72
CA ALA A 45 -8.09 7.07 -17.36
C ALA A 45 -6.69 6.43 -17.22
N PHE A 46 -6.01 6.71 -16.11
CA PHE A 46 -4.67 6.22 -15.84
C PHE A 46 -4.55 5.70 -14.38
N PRO A 47 -5.17 4.54 -14.07
CA PRO A 47 -5.20 3.98 -12.71
C PRO A 47 -3.87 3.26 -12.36
N ILE A 48 -2.74 3.95 -12.56
CA ILE A 48 -1.40 3.41 -12.35
C ILE A 48 -1.16 3.01 -10.89
N THR A 49 -1.90 3.61 -9.96
CA THR A 49 -1.79 3.35 -8.53
C THR A 49 -2.09 1.91 -8.16
N ILE A 50 -2.86 1.17 -8.96
CA ILE A 50 -3.09 -0.28 -8.77
C ILE A 50 -1.78 -1.06 -8.90
N LEU A 51 -0.98 -0.77 -9.94
CA LEU A 51 0.33 -1.40 -10.14
C LEU A 51 1.32 -0.98 -9.06
N LEU A 52 1.26 0.30 -8.67
CA LEU A 52 2.09 0.83 -7.58
C LEU A 52 1.75 0.17 -6.25
N ALA A 53 0.48 -0.04 -5.92
CA ALA A 53 0.07 -0.71 -4.67
C ALA A 53 0.64 -2.12 -4.56
N TRP A 54 0.61 -2.89 -5.66
CA TRP A 54 1.25 -4.20 -5.70
C TRP A 54 2.76 -4.11 -5.47
N TRP A 55 3.42 -3.19 -6.17
CA TRP A 55 4.87 -3.05 -6.11
C TRP A 55 5.36 -2.52 -4.75
N PHE A 56 4.76 -1.45 -4.24
CA PHE A 56 5.10 -0.87 -2.93
C PHE A 56 4.88 -1.87 -1.81
N ASN A 57 3.72 -2.53 -1.74
CA ASN A 57 3.48 -3.52 -0.69
C ASN A 57 4.44 -4.72 -0.79
N SER A 58 4.86 -5.11 -2.00
CA SER A 58 5.91 -6.11 -2.19
C SER A 58 7.26 -5.66 -1.61
N VAL A 59 7.67 -4.42 -1.88
CA VAL A 59 8.93 -3.85 -1.39
C VAL A 59 8.92 -3.66 0.12
N LEU A 60 7.85 -3.06 0.66
CA LEU A 60 7.71 -2.79 2.09
C LEU A 60 7.69 -4.09 2.90
N THR A 61 6.91 -5.08 2.48
CA THR A 61 6.86 -6.38 3.16
C THR A 61 8.20 -7.10 3.06
N ARG A 62 8.83 -7.13 1.88
CA ARG A 62 10.17 -7.73 1.72
C ARG A 62 11.19 -7.06 2.65
N THR A 63 11.11 -5.75 2.80
CA THR A 63 11.99 -4.98 3.68
C THR A 63 11.70 -5.27 5.16
N ALA A 64 10.43 -5.29 5.57
CA ALA A 64 10.03 -5.63 6.95
C ALA A 64 10.52 -7.02 7.37
N ARG A 65 10.51 -7.99 6.45
CA ARG A 65 11.03 -9.35 6.69
C ARG A 65 12.54 -9.42 6.89
N LEU A 66 13.30 -8.38 6.51
CA LEU A 66 14.73 -8.30 6.85
C LEU A 66 14.94 -8.01 8.34
N TRP A 67 13.97 -7.38 8.98
CA TRP A 67 14.05 -6.97 10.37
C TRP A 67 13.61 -8.06 11.33
N SER A 68 12.84 -9.06 10.90
CA SER A 68 12.37 -10.13 11.78
C SER A 68 12.04 -11.42 11.01
N PRO A 69 12.40 -12.61 11.57
CA PRO A 69 11.98 -13.89 11.01
C PRO A 69 10.49 -14.18 11.22
N ALA A 70 9.83 -13.50 12.17
CA ALA A 70 8.42 -13.72 12.47
C ALA A 70 7.52 -13.22 11.30
N PRO A 71 6.71 -14.08 10.66
CA PRO A 71 5.91 -13.68 9.49
C PRO A 71 4.96 -12.51 9.78
N VAL A 72 4.36 -12.50 10.97
CA VAL A 72 3.44 -11.44 11.41
C VAL A 72 4.14 -10.08 11.46
N VAL A 73 5.40 -10.04 11.93
CA VAL A 73 6.18 -8.79 11.98
C VAL A 73 6.50 -8.30 10.57
N GLY A 74 6.83 -9.21 9.65
CA GLY A 74 7.00 -8.89 8.23
C GLY A 74 5.73 -8.35 7.56
N ALA A 75 4.55 -8.72 8.05
CA ALA A 75 3.26 -8.30 7.52
C ALA A 75 2.78 -6.93 8.05
N ILE A 76 3.46 -6.34 9.03
CA ILE A 76 3.06 -5.07 9.65
C ILE A 76 2.77 -3.97 8.62
N PRO A 77 3.63 -3.70 7.61
CA PRO A 77 3.35 -2.66 6.63
C PRO A 77 2.07 -2.94 5.82
N LEU A 78 1.84 -4.20 5.44
CA LEU A 78 0.63 -4.58 4.72
C LEU A 78 -0.63 -4.40 5.59
N ILE A 79 -0.57 -4.81 6.87
CA ILE A 79 -1.68 -4.61 7.82
C ILE A 79 -2.00 -3.11 7.94
N VAL A 80 -0.97 -2.27 8.11
CA VAL A 80 -1.13 -0.81 8.22
C VAL A 80 -1.70 -0.21 6.94
N TRP A 81 -1.21 -0.63 5.77
CA TRP A 81 -1.75 -0.23 4.47
C TRP A 81 -3.23 -0.59 4.35
N SER A 82 -3.61 -1.83 4.70
CA SER A 82 -5.00 -2.31 4.65
C SER A 82 -5.90 -1.53 5.60
N LEU A 83 -5.44 -1.25 6.83
CA LEU A 83 -6.19 -0.42 7.77
C LEU A 83 -6.39 1.00 7.23
N GLY A 84 -5.37 1.58 6.60
CA GLY A 84 -5.49 2.88 5.91
C GLY A 84 -6.51 2.85 4.77
N PHE A 85 -6.50 1.81 3.94
CA PHE A 85 -7.49 1.62 2.87
C PHE A 85 -8.92 1.56 3.44
N PHE A 86 -9.15 0.74 4.47
CA PHE A 86 -10.47 0.64 5.10
C PHE A 86 -10.88 1.93 5.81
N ALA A 87 -9.94 2.68 6.37
CA ALA A 87 -10.24 4.00 6.93
C ALA A 87 -10.79 4.94 5.84
N PHE A 88 -10.17 4.99 4.64
CA PHE A 88 -10.71 5.77 3.52
C PHE A 88 -12.08 5.28 3.05
N LEU A 89 -12.31 3.96 3.05
CA LEU A 89 -13.61 3.38 2.68
C LEU A 89 -14.72 3.82 3.64
N LEU A 90 -14.41 3.88 4.94
CA LEU A 90 -15.38 4.18 6.00
C LEU A 90 -15.58 5.68 6.25
N MET A 91 -14.69 6.56 5.76
CA MET A 91 -14.79 8.02 5.93
C MET A 91 -15.82 8.70 5.02
N VAL A 92 -16.41 8.00 4.05
CA VAL A 92 -17.43 8.53 3.12
C VAL A 92 -18.57 9.30 3.82
N PRO A 93 -19.13 8.85 4.96
CA PRO A 93 -20.19 9.57 5.66
C PRO A 93 -19.73 10.87 6.34
N MET A 94 -18.42 11.07 6.53
CA MET A 94 -17.87 12.21 7.30
C MET A 94 -17.45 13.39 6.42
N THR A 95 -17.02 13.13 5.17
CA THR A 95 -16.47 14.15 4.28
C THR A 95 -17.43 14.65 3.20
N GLY A 96 -18.55 13.95 2.97
CA GLY A 96 -19.52 14.27 1.91
C GLY A 96 -19.04 13.93 0.51
N ASP A 97 -17.72 13.98 0.27
CA ASP A 97 -17.05 13.52 -0.94
C ASP A 97 -16.50 12.10 -0.78
N MET A 98 -16.82 11.24 -1.76
CA MET A 98 -16.35 9.86 -1.81
C MET A 98 -14.91 9.80 -2.35
N LEU A 99 -13.91 9.80 -1.45
CA LEU A 99 -12.49 9.71 -1.81
C LEU A 99 -12.12 8.36 -2.45
N LEU A 100 -12.68 7.27 -1.94
CA LEU A 100 -12.59 5.95 -2.57
C LEU A 100 -13.85 5.75 -3.41
N ALA A 101 -13.76 5.98 -4.72
CA ALA A 101 -14.90 5.81 -5.62
C ALA A 101 -15.51 4.40 -5.50
N ASN A 102 -16.86 4.31 -5.54
CA ASN A 102 -17.58 3.02 -5.55
C ASN A 102 -17.46 2.37 -6.94
N ASN A 103 -16.29 1.88 -7.29
CA ASN A 103 -16.02 1.30 -8.60
C ASN A 103 -15.07 0.10 -8.50
N ILE A 104 -14.95 -0.60 -9.62
CA ILE A 104 -14.08 -1.77 -9.75
C ILE A 104 -12.60 -1.45 -9.47
N LEU A 105 -12.15 -0.20 -9.67
CA LEU A 105 -10.76 0.20 -9.44
C LEU A 105 -10.39 0.13 -7.96
N SER A 106 -11.31 0.48 -7.06
CA SER A 106 -11.08 0.35 -5.61
C SER A 106 -10.89 -1.11 -5.19
N LEU A 107 -11.67 -2.04 -5.77
CA LEU A 107 -11.49 -3.47 -5.54
C LEU A 107 -10.16 -3.96 -6.11
N LEU A 108 -9.82 -3.56 -7.33
CA LEU A 108 -8.54 -3.92 -7.96
C LEU A 108 -7.35 -3.37 -7.15
N LEU A 109 -7.45 -2.15 -6.62
CA LEU A 109 -6.43 -1.56 -5.75
C LEU A 109 -6.23 -2.41 -4.49
N LEU A 110 -7.31 -2.80 -3.81
CA LEU A 110 -7.26 -3.66 -2.63
C LEU A 110 -6.60 -5.01 -2.95
N LEU A 111 -7.04 -5.68 -4.02
CA LEU A 111 -6.51 -6.98 -4.42
C LEU A 111 -5.04 -6.89 -4.83
N ALA A 112 -4.65 -5.84 -5.54
CA ALA A 112 -3.27 -5.60 -5.93
C ALA A 112 -2.37 -5.32 -4.72
N GLY A 113 -2.81 -4.47 -3.78
CA GLY A 113 -2.08 -4.18 -2.54
C GLY A 113 -1.86 -5.42 -1.69
N ILE A 114 -2.93 -6.21 -1.44
CA ILE A 114 -2.85 -7.48 -0.71
C ILE A 114 -1.95 -8.48 -1.46
N GLY A 115 -2.17 -8.66 -2.76
CA GLY A 115 -1.38 -9.58 -3.58
C GLY A 115 0.10 -9.23 -3.57
N GLY A 116 0.43 -7.95 -3.63
CA GLY A 116 1.80 -7.44 -3.53
C GLY A 116 2.42 -7.71 -2.17
N GLY A 117 1.72 -7.38 -1.08
CA GLY A 117 2.24 -7.58 0.26
C GLY A 117 2.37 -9.06 0.65
N VAL A 118 1.50 -9.93 0.14
CA VAL A 118 1.57 -11.37 0.43
C VAL A 118 2.67 -12.06 -0.39
N TRP A 119 2.96 -11.59 -1.61
CA TRP A 119 3.90 -12.23 -2.53
C TRP A 119 5.30 -12.55 -1.97
N PRO A 120 5.97 -11.65 -1.22
CA PRO A 120 7.27 -11.94 -0.62
C PRO A 120 7.28 -13.20 0.26
N PHE A 121 6.17 -13.57 0.92
CA PHE A 121 6.12 -14.76 1.78
C PHE A 121 6.27 -16.07 1.01
N PHE A 122 5.87 -16.11 -0.26
CA PHE A 122 6.00 -17.30 -1.11
C PHE A 122 7.33 -17.35 -1.88
N LYS A 123 7.99 -16.20 -2.06
CA LYS A 123 9.28 -16.08 -2.75
C LYS A 123 10.48 -16.19 -1.80
N GLN A 124 10.51 -17.21 -0.95
CA GLN A 124 11.73 -17.59 -0.23
C GLN A 124 12.50 -18.64 -1.05
N LYS A 125 13.55 -18.18 -1.74
CA LYS A 125 14.74 -18.98 -2.04
C LYS A 125 15.86 -18.53 -1.11
#